data_AF-A0A7W0UFY9-F1
#
_entry.id   AF-A0A7W0UFY9-F1
#
_cell.length_a   1.000
_cell.length_b   1.000
_cell.length_c   1.000
_cell.angle_alpha   90.00
_cell.angle_beta   90.00
_cell.angle_gamma   90.00
#
_symmetry.space_group_name_H-M   'P 1'
#
loop_
_entity.id
_entity.type
_entity.pdbx_description
1 polymer ?
#
loop_
_entity_poly.entity_id
_entity_poly.type
_entity_poly.pdbx_seq_one_letter_code
_entity_poly.pdbx_strand_id
1 'polypeptide(L)' 'MPFGIGMWELLILGVVVLLVFGPKRLPEMGRSLGRGMREFKDSISSTKDEFLGEQEPAAIEERRPAAQSDRAA' A
#
# COMPACT_ATOMS: atom_id res chain seq x y z
N MET A 1 5.55 36.77 -5.95
CA MET A 1 4.36 35.94 -6.22
C MET A 1 4.24 34.94 -5.09
N PRO A 2 3.16 34.91 -4.29
CA PRO A 2 3.12 34.13 -3.05
C PRO A 2 2.74 32.66 -3.36
N PHE A 3 3.67 31.91 -3.96
CA PHE A 3 3.53 30.47 -4.22
C PHE A 3 4.57 29.65 -3.47
N GLY A 4 4.84 30.04 -2.23
CA GLY A 4 5.58 29.22 -1.30
C GLY A 4 4.82 29.23 0.01
N ILE A 5 3.86 28.30 0.17
CA ILE A 5 3.40 27.96 1.51
C ILE A 5 4.62 27.37 2.19
N GLY A 6 5.33 28.20 2.94
CA GLY A 6 6.49 27.80 3.70
C GLY A 6 6.06 26.88 4.84
N MET A 7 7.04 26.19 5.41
CA MET A 7 6.84 25.37 6.61
C MET A 7 6.19 26.20 7.74
N TRP A 8 6.52 27.49 7.83
CA TRP A 8 6.00 28.41 8.84
C TRP A 8 4.51 28.70 8.71
N GLU A 9 4.02 28.95 7.49
CA GLU A 9 2.60 29.19 7.21
C GLU A 9 1.76 27.94 7.50
N LEU A 10 2.26 26.76 7.13
CA LEU A 10 1.63 25.48 7.47
C LEU A 10 1.56 25.25 8.99
N LEU A 11 2.61 25.63 9.72
CA LEU A 11 2.67 25.50 11.17
C LEU A 11 1.64 26.42 11.85
N ILE A 12 1.54 27.68 11.41
CA ILE A 12 0.55 28.65 11.91
C ILE A 12 -0.87 28.16 11.62
N LEU A 13 -1.14 27.72 10.39
CA LEU A 13 -2.43 27.15 10.02
C LEU A 13 -2.76 25.92 10.88
N GLY A 14 -1.78 25.05 11.08
CA GLY A 14 -1.88 23.90 11.99
C GLY A 14 -2.29 24.33 13.39
N VAL A 15 -1.62 25.33 13.99
CA VAL A 15 -1.96 25.84 15.32
C VAL A 15 -3.40 26.37 15.39
N VAL A 16 -3.88 27.09 14.36
CA VAL A 16 -5.28 27.56 14.31
C VAL A 16 -6.25 26.38 14.27
N VAL A 17 -6.01 25.37 13.45
CA VAL A 17 -6.84 24.16 13.38
C VAL A 17 -6.79 23.41 14.72
N LEU A 18 -5.61 23.31 15.35
CA LEU A 18 -5.44 22.71 16.67
C LEU A 18 -6.19 23.48 17.76
N LEU A 19 -6.34 24.80 17.67
CA LEU A 19 -7.14 25.59 18.60
C LEU A 19 -8.65 25.32 18.44
N VAL A 20 -9.14 25.22 17.20
CA VAL A 20 -10.55 24.98 16.91
C VAL A 20 -10.97 23.55 17.26
N PHE A 21 -10.20 22.56 16.81
CA PHE A 21 -10.54 21.14 16.97
C PHE A 21 -9.92 20.51 18.22
N GLY A 22 -8.81 21.07 18.71
CA GLY A 22 -8.03 20.53 19.83
C GLY A 22 -6.88 19.61 19.38
N PRO A 23 -5.72 19.65 20.05
CA PRO A 23 -4.55 18.82 19.70
C PRO A 23 -4.78 17.31 19.86
N LYS A 24 -5.79 16.91 20.64
CA LYS A 24 -6.17 15.50 20.83
C LYS A 24 -7.11 14.97 19.74
N ARG A 25 -7.99 15.82 19.18
CA ARG A 25 -9.03 15.35 18.24
C ARG A 25 -8.52 15.13 16.83
N LEU A 26 -7.59 15.99 16.36
CA LEU A 26 -6.93 15.81 15.07
C LEU A 26 -6.28 14.43 14.88
N PRO A 27 -5.39 13.96 15.79
CA PRO A 27 -4.77 12.65 15.65
C PRO A 27 -5.77 11.50 15.89
N GLU A 28 -6.79 11.71 16.72
CA GLU A 28 -7.85 10.72 16.94
C GLU A 28 -8.67 10.47 15.67
N MET A 29 -9.09 11.55 15.00
CA MET A 29 -9.77 11.49 13.68
C MET A 29 -8.83 10.96 12.59
N GLY A 30 -7.56 11.36 12.58
CA GLY A 30 -6.57 10.84 11.65
C GLY A 30 -6.34 9.34 11.80
N ARG A 31 -6.34 8.80 13.03
CA ARG A 31 -6.22 7.36 13.29
C ARG A 31 -7.46 6.58 12.84
N SER A 32 -8.67 7.10 13.07
CA SER A 32 -9.89 6.42 12.61
C SER A 32 -9.98 6.41 11.08
N LEU A 33 -9.74 7.56 10.44
CA LEU A 33 -9.68 7.68 8.97
C LEU A 33 -8.54 6.83 8.38
N GLY A 34 -7.38 6.79 9.02
CA GLY A 34 -6.22 6.02 8.57
C GLY A 34 -6.48 4.51 8.60
N ARG A 35 -7.18 4.00 9.63
CA ARG A 35 -7.61 2.59 9.67
C ARG A 35 -8.59 2.27 8.55
N GLY A 36 -9.63 3.10 8.37
CA GLY A 36 -10.59 2.91 7.28
C GLY A 36 -9.96 3.00 5.89
N MET A 37 -9.02 3.93 5.67
CA MET A 37 -8.29 4.06 4.42
C MET A 37 -7.39 2.85 4.15
N ARG A 38 -6.79 2.27 5.21
CA ARG A 38 -5.97 1.07 5.08
C ARG A 38 -6.82 -0.15 4.73
N GLU A 39 -7.93 -0.37 5.44
CA GLU A 39 -8.88 -1.44 5.13
C GLU A 39 -9.44 -1.30 3.72
N PHE A 40 -9.81 -0.09 3.31
CA PHE A 40 -10.27 0.21 1.94
C PHE A 40 -9.21 -0.10 0.89
N LYS A 41 -7.95 0.29 1.13
CA LYS A 41 -6.84 -0.01 0.23
C LYS A 41 -6.57 -1.50 0.14
N ASP A 42 -6.59 -2.19 1.27
CA ASP A 42 -6.34 -3.63 1.34
C ASP A 42 -7.43 -4.41 0.58
N SER A 43 -8.71 -4.06 0.74
CA SER A 43 -9.80 -4.65 -0.04
C SER A 43 -9.66 -4.42 -1.54
N ILE A 44 -9.28 -3.20 -1.97
CA ILE A 44 -9.06 -2.90 -3.39
C ILE A 44 -7.85 -3.67 -3.95
N SER A 45 -6.78 -3.80 -3.16
CA SER A 45 -5.59 -4.54 -3.57
C SER A 45 -5.90 -6.02 -3.75
N SER A 46 -6.57 -6.66 -2.79
CA SER A 46 -6.96 -8.07 -2.88
C SER A 46 -7.85 -8.34 -4.09
N THR A 47 -8.82 -7.46 -4.37
CA THR A 47 -9.65 -7.57 -5.57
C THR A 47 -8.84 -7.41 -6.85
N LYS A 48 -7.87 -6.48 -6.89
CA LYS A 48 -6.99 -6.29 -8.04
C LYS A 48 -6.08 -7.52 -8.26
N ASP A 49 -5.60 -8.12 -7.19
CA ASP A 49 -4.78 -9.33 -7.23
C ASP A 49 -5.60 -10.56 -7.67
N GLU A 50 -6.88 -10.67 -7.29
CA GLU A 50 -7.80 -11.69 -7.80
C GLU A 50 -8.13 -11.48 -9.30
N PHE A 51 -8.28 -10.24 -9.76
CA PHE A 51 -8.52 -9.96 -11.19
C PHE A 51 -7.27 -10.07 -12.07
N LEU A 52 -6.07 -9.95 -11.49
CA LEU A 52 -4.79 -10.09 -12.19
C LEU A 52 -4.13 -11.47 -11.97
N GLY A 53 -4.73 -12.32 -11.13
CA GLY A 53 -4.13 -13.52 -10.55
C GLY A 53 -4.43 -14.85 -11.22
N GLU A 54 -5.11 -14.89 -12.37
CA GLU A 54 -5.31 -16.13 -13.13
C GLU A 54 -4.42 -16.26 -14.39
N GLN A 55 -3.42 -15.40 -14.55
CA GLN A 55 -2.45 -15.50 -15.65
C GLN A 55 -1.01 -15.41 -15.12
N GLU A 56 -0.59 -16.38 -14.30
CA GLU A 56 0.77 -16.90 -14.46
C GLU A 56 0.69 -18.15 -15.36
N PRO A 57 1.11 -18.04 -16.63
CA PRO A 57 1.17 -19.18 -17.53
C PRO A 57 2.29 -20.10 -17.07
N ALA A 58 1.92 -21.34 -16.78
CA ALA A 58 2.65 -22.50 -17.24
C ALA A 58 4.17 -22.46 -17.00
N ALA A 59 4.59 -22.88 -15.80
CA ALA A 59 5.89 -23.51 -15.61
C ALA A 59 5.95 -24.83 -16.44
N ILE A 60 6.04 -24.70 -17.76
CA ILE A 60 6.49 -25.72 -18.71
C ILE A 60 8.00 -25.53 -18.83
N GLU A 61 8.81 -25.91 -17.84
CA GLU A 61 10.24 -26.16 -18.07
C GLU A 61 10.90 -26.82 -16.84
N GLU A 62 10.46 -27.98 -16.36
CA GLU A 62 11.39 -28.95 -15.73
C GLU A 62 10.82 -30.37 -15.63
N ARG A 63 10.17 -30.84 -16.70
CA ARG A 63 10.07 -32.28 -17.00
C ARG A 63 11.10 -32.64 -18.07
N ARG A 64 12.39 -32.53 -17.75
CA ARG A 64 13.44 -33.34 -18.39
C ARG A 64 14.21 -34.13 -17.33
N PRO A 65 14.21 -35.46 -17.44
CA PRO A 65 14.66 -36.36 -16.37
C PRO A 65 16.19 -36.45 -16.37
N ALA A 66 16.84 -35.88 -15.36
CA ALA A 66 18.25 -36.17 -15.08
C ALA A 66 18.43 -37.50 -14.32
N ALA A 67 17.61 -38.51 -14.62
CA ALA A 67 17.60 -39.83 -13.99
C ALA A 67 17.66 -40.96 -15.02
N GLN A 68 18.46 -40.81 -16.09
CA GLN A 68 18.77 -41.94 -16.98
C GLN A 68 20.06 -41.72 -17.77
N SER A 69 21.19 -41.63 -17.05
CA SER A 69 22.51 -41.90 -17.61
C SER A 69 23.29 -42.92 -16.76
N ASP A 70 22.57 -43.81 -16.09
CA ASP A 70 23.09 -44.95 -15.32
C ASP A 70 22.79 -46.30 -16.01
N ARG A 71 22.48 -46.27 -17.31
CA ARG A 71 22.24 -47.46 -18.14
C ARG A 71 23.00 -47.39 -19.47
N ALA A 72 24.32 -47.44 -19.38
CA ALA A 72 25.22 -48.00 -20.39
C ALA A 72 26.49 -48.35 -19.61
N ALA A 73 26.72 -49.62 -19.24
CA ALA A 73 27.15 -50.72 -20.09
C ALA A 73 28.49 -50.42 -20.77
#